data_AF-A0A368GHP4-F1
#
_entry.id   AF-A0A368GHP4-F1
#
_cell.length_a   1.000
_cell.length_b   1.000
_cell.length_c   1.000
_cell.angle_alpha   90.00
_cell.angle_beta   90.00
_cell.angle_gamma   90.00
#
_symmetry.space_group_name_H-M   'P 1'
#
loop_
_entity.id
_entity.type
_entity.pdbx_description
1 polymer ?
#
loop_
_entity_poly.entity_id
_entity_poly.type
_entity_poly.pdbx_seq_one_letter_code
_entity_poly.pdbx_strand_id
1 'polypeptide(L)'
;MTDRWLQLVVLTVGVCVVAKNNSNLKARLNLSAFKFFSKTAHHVVDVEVPKIALPDITVDISAGPGKGKVSAYELKITKFHSPKFDFLLSEEGISWSSQQGAVKIKGKWEAEYTMLVPVRASGWTNVLAADIRLNVSAKLVALDSRPQVSLGDCAVDVGHFDIEIGGGVLPWLVNLFRADISRAIKKTIHEQACDTARSILLNNFNDFLLSLPLHLPIGQNFYIDYAVEQNPNFTRYFGVSVYREVVKI
;
A
#
# COMPACT_ATOMS: atom_id res chain seq x y z
N MET A 1 43.31 48.67 -41.23
CA MET A 1 43.76 47.32 -40.87
C MET A 1 43.42 47.08 -39.40
N THR A 2 42.15 47.14 -39.01
CA THR A 2 41.73 47.09 -37.58
C THR A 2 40.22 46.80 -37.46
N ASP A 3 39.74 45.72 -38.10
CA ASP A 3 38.34 45.25 -37.95
C ASP A 3 38.22 43.78 -37.50
N ARG A 4 39.36 43.09 -37.33
CA ARG A 4 39.39 41.67 -36.90
C ARG A 4 39.48 41.46 -35.39
N TRP A 5 39.58 42.53 -34.61
CA TRP A 5 39.68 42.46 -33.14
C TRP A 5 38.34 42.61 -32.41
N LEU A 6 37.33 43.21 -33.05
CA LEU A 6 35.99 43.37 -32.47
C LEU A 6 35.12 42.10 -32.60
N GLN A 7 35.44 41.20 -33.52
CA GLN A 7 34.69 39.93 -33.69
C GLN A 7 35.07 38.86 -32.64
N LEU A 8 36.22 38.98 -31.98
CA LEU A 8 36.67 38.03 -30.95
C LEU A 8 36.10 38.30 -29.56
N VAL A 9 35.69 39.54 -29.28
CA VAL A 9 35.08 39.90 -27.98
C VAL A 9 33.59 39.49 -27.92
N VAL A 10 32.91 39.41 -29.07
CA VAL A 10 31.51 38.93 -29.13
C VAL A 10 31.41 37.40 -28.98
N LEU A 11 32.51 36.66 -29.20
CA LEU A 11 32.57 35.20 -28.99
C LEU A 11 33.04 34.79 -27.58
N THR A 12 33.48 35.75 -26.75
CA THR A 12 33.95 35.50 -25.37
C THR A 12 33.04 36.07 -24.29
N VAL A 13 31.96 36.76 -24.64
CA VAL A 13 30.73 36.74 -23.82
C VAL A 13 30.10 35.37 -24.04
N GLY A 14 30.80 34.37 -23.48
CA GLY A 14 30.40 32.99 -23.45
C GLY A 14 28.95 32.97 -23.02
N VAL A 15 28.15 32.41 -23.92
CA VAL A 15 26.75 32.09 -23.73
C VAL A 15 26.59 31.66 -22.28
N CYS A 16 26.03 32.54 -21.45
CA CYS A 16 25.29 32.10 -20.29
C CYS A 16 24.16 31.27 -20.88
N VAL A 17 24.44 29.99 -21.16
CA VAL A 17 23.42 28.96 -21.20
C VAL A 17 22.98 28.90 -19.75
N VAL A 18 22.15 29.87 -19.37
CA VAL A 18 21.11 29.60 -18.40
C VAL A 18 20.27 28.55 -19.11
N ALA A 19 20.68 27.29 -18.96
CA ALA A 19 19.86 26.14 -19.28
C ALA A 19 18.64 26.32 -18.39
N LYS A 20 17.63 27.00 -18.93
CA LYS A 20 16.32 27.07 -18.34
C LYS A 20 15.89 25.61 -18.20
N ASN A 21 15.58 25.13 -16.99
CA ASN A 21 15.19 23.74 -16.67
C ASN A 21 13.98 23.27 -17.50
N ASN A 22 14.18 23.04 -18.78
CA ASN A 22 13.21 22.47 -19.69
C ASN A 22 13.59 21.00 -19.83
N SER A 23 12.92 20.15 -19.05
CA SER A 23 13.04 18.70 -19.21
C SER A 23 12.78 18.31 -20.67
N ASN A 24 13.78 17.70 -21.30
CA ASN A 24 13.78 17.34 -22.72
C ASN A 24 13.10 15.99 -23.00
N LEU A 25 12.83 15.18 -21.96
CA LEU A 25 12.13 13.90 -22.07
C LEU A 25 11.02 13.81 -21.04
N LYS A 26 9.79 13.54 -21.49
CA LYS A 26 8.62 13.42 -20.62
C LYS A 26 8.05 12.02 -20.73
N ALA A 27 8.11 11.26 -19.64
CA ALA A 27 7.38 10.00 -19.54
C ALA A 27 5.95 10.31 -19.10
N ARG A 28 4.96 9.87 -19.89
CA ARG A 28 3.55 10.07 -19.58
C ARG A 28 2.88 8.73 -19.36
N LEU A 29 2.42 8.48 -18.13
CA LEU A 29 1.56 7.35 -17.83
C LEU A 29 0.11 7.84 -17.84
N ASN A 30 -0.75 7.13 -18.55
CA ASN A 30 -2.18 7.37 -18.53
C ASN A 30 -2.86 6.36 -17.58
N LEU A 31 -4.15 6.57 -17.33
CA LEU A 31 -4.93 5.64 -16.52
C LEU A 31 -4.89 4.20 -17.08
N SER A 32 -4.76 4.03 -18.39
CA SER A 32 -4.65 2.72 -19.05
C SER A 32 -3.39 1.96 -18.62
N ALA A 33 -2.28 2.64 -18.35
CA ALA A 33 -1.07 2.02 -17.81
C ALA A 33 -1.32 1.44 -16.41
N PHE A 34 -1.97 2.20 -15.52
CA PHE A 34 -2.34 1.69 -14.19
C PHE A 34 -3.34 0.54 -14.26
N LYS A 35 -4.33 0.61 -15.17
CA LYS A 35 -5.25 -0.52 -15.43
C LYS A 35 -4.52 -1.76 -15.96
N PHE A 36 -3.47 -1.58 -16.76
CA PHE A 36 -2.63 -2.68 -17.22
C PHE A 36 -1.85 -3.30 -16.04
N PHE A 37 -1.17 -2.48 -15.24
CA PHE A 37 -0.42 -2.94 -14.07
C PHE A 37 -1.31 -3.60 -13.02
N SER A 38 -2.57 -3.16 -12.88
CA SER A 38 -3.56 -3.80 -12.00
C SER A 38 -3.74 -5.28 -12.26
N LYS A 39 -3.64 -5.72 -13.53
CA LYS A 39 -3.75 -7.15 -13.87
C LYS A 39 -2.62 -7.96 -13.23
N THR A 40 -1.42 -7.39 -13.19
CA THR A 40 -0.25 -7.97 -12.53
C THR A 40 -0.32 -7.82 -11.01
N ALA A 41 -0.92 -6.74 -10.51
CA ALA A 41 -1.08 -6.49 -9.07
C ALA A 41 -1.93 -7.57 -8.37
N HIS A 42 -2.91 -8.15 -9.06
CA HIS A 42 -3.68 -9.30 -8.56
C HIS A 42 -2.77 -10.47 -8.14
N HIS A 43 -1.75 -10.77 -8.94
CA HIS A 43 -0.80 -11.84 -8.61
C HIS A 43 -0.02 -11.54 -7.33
N VAL A 44 0.36 -10.28 -7.12
CA VAL A 44 1.09 -9.86 -5.91
C VAL A 44 0.18 -10.01 -4.68
N VAL A 45 -1.05 -9.50 -4.72
CA VAL A 45 -1.95 -9.60 -3.56
C VAL A 45 -2.37 -11.04 -3.27
N ASP A 46 -2.54 -11.87 -4.29
CA ASP A 46 -2.85 -13.29 -4.13
C ASP A 46 -1.72 -14.08 -3.45
N VAL A 47 -0.47 -13.61 -3.57
CA VAL A 47 0.70 -14.23 -2.94
C VAL A 47 0.97 -13.63 -1.56
N GLU A 48 0.86 -12.31 -1.39
CA GLU A 48 1.26 -11.62 -0.16
C GLU A 48 0.15 -11.63 0.91
N VAL A 49 -1.13 -11.48 0.53
CA VAL A 49 -2.23 -11.41 1.52
C VAL A 49 -2.37 -12.70 2.33
N PRO A 50 -2.31 -13.92 1.75
CA PRO A 50 -2.40 -15.14 2.54
C PRO A 50 -1.24 -15.36 3.53
N LYS A 51 -0.09 -14.70 3.34
CA LYS A 51 1.06 -14.78 4.24
C LYS A 51 0.95 -13.89 5.46
N ILE A 52 -0.03 -12.98 5.48
CA ILE A 52 -0.25 -12.07 6.60
C ILE A 52 -0.52 -12.87 7.87
N ALA A 53 0.31 -12.64 8.88
CA ALA A 53 0.06 -13.08 10.24
C ALA A 53 -0.82 -12.04 10.94
N LEU A 54 -2.05 -12.42 11.28
CA LEU A 54 -2.89 -11.57 12.13
C LEU A 54 -2.41 -11.68 13.58
N PRO A 55 -2.31 -10.57 14.32
CA PRO A 55 -1.87 -10.58 15.70
C PRO A 55 -2.87 -11.32 16.59
N ASP A 56 -2.38 -11.86 17.70
CA ASP A 56 -3.24 -12.38 18.76
C ASP A 56 -4.01 -11.24 19.40
N ILE A 57 -5.29 -11.49 19.71
CA ILE A 57 -6.23 -10.49 20.21
C ILE A 57 -6.71 -10.93 21.58
N THR A 58 -6.58 -10.07 22.59
CA THR A 58 -7.15 -10.31 23.92
C THR A 58 -8.09 -9.17 24.28
N VAL A 59 -9.28 -9.53 24.77
CA VAL A 59 -10.30 -8.58 25.22
C VAL A 59 -10.76 -8.95 26.62
N ASP A 60 -10.87 -7.96 27.50
CA ASP A 60 -11.43 -8.14 28.83
C ASP A 60 -12.95 -8.28 28.75
N ILE A 61 -13.49 -9.27 29.46
CA ILE A 61 -14.94 -9.51 29.57
C ILE A 61 -15.41 -8.94 30.90
N SER A 62 -16.36 -8.02 30.86
CA SER A 62 -17.05 -7.50 32.05
C SER A 62 -18.55 -7.63 31.86
N ALA A 63 -19.15 -8.56 32.59
CA ALA A 63 -20.59 -8.82 32.50
C ALA A 63 -21.12 -9.29 33.85
N GLY A 64 -22.24 -8.73 34.30
CA GLY A 64 -22.76 -9.01 35.65
C GLY A 64 -21.70 -8.73 36.74
N PRO A 65 -21.64 -9.55 37.81
CA PRO A 65 -20.68 -9.35 38.91
C PRO A 65 -19.30 -9.97 38.65
N GLY A 66 -19.10 -10.67 37.53
CA GLY A 66 -17.85 -11.36 37.23
C GLY A 66 -16.96 -10.60 36.25
N LYS A 67 -15.71 -11.07 36.14
CA LYS A 67 -14.71 -10.56 35.20
C LYS A 67 -13.99 -11.71 34.53
N GLY A 68 -13.54 -11.47 33.32
CA GLY A 68 -12.86 -12.48 32.54
C GLY A 68 -12.03 -11.87 31.42
N LYS A 69 -11.48 -12.74 30.59
CA LYS A 69 -10.79 -12.39 29.35
C LYS A 69 -11.11 -13.44 28.29
N VAL A 70 -11.13 -13.01 27.04
CA VAL A 70 -11.11 -13.88 25.88
C VAL A 70 -9.89 -13.53 25.03
N SER A 71 -9.19 -14.56 24.56
CA SER A 71 -8.11 -14.43 23.60
C SER A 71 -8.46 -15.19 22.32
N ALA A 72 -8.20 -14.59 21.16
CA ALA A 72 -8.21 -15.24 19.86
C ALA A 72 -6.78 -15.24 19.31
N TYR A 73 -6.30 -16.40 18.87
CA TYR A 73 -4.91 -16.60 18.49
C TYR A 73 -4.78 -17.60 17.34
N GLU A 74 -3.57 -17.71 16.77
CA GLU A 74 -3.32 -18.50 15.57
C GLU A 74 -4.25 -18.12 14.40
N LEU A 75 -4.58 -16.84 14.28
CA LEU A 75 -5.46 -16.30 13.25
C LEU A 75 -4.76 -16.34 11.87
N LYS A 76 -5.20 -17.24 11.00
CA LYS A 76 -4.61 -17.48 9.68
C LYS A 76 -5.62 -17.27 8.57
N ILE A 77 -5.24 -16.50 7.56
CA ILE A 77 -6.00 -16.38 6.32
C ILE A 77 -5.88 -17.71 5.57
N THR A 78 -7.01 -18.39 5.39
CA THR A 78 -7.08 -19.71 4.73
C THR A 78 -7.62 -19.65 3.31
N LYS A 79 -8.42 -18.62 3.01
CA LYS A 79 -8.85 -18.30 1.66
C LYS A 79 -8.86 -16.79 1.49
N PHE A 80 -8.38 -16.34 0.34
CA PHE A 80 -8.44 -14.96 -0.08
C PHE A 80 -9.12 -14.90 -1.44
N HIS A 81 -9.99 -13.92 -1.61
CA HIS A 81 -10.55 -13.55 -2.90
C HIS A 81 -10.06 -12.14 -3.20
N SER A 82 -9.21 -12.02 -4.22
CA SER A 82 -8.68 -10.73 -4.63
C SER A 82 -9.82 -9.76 -4.95
N PRO A 83 -9.77 -8.53 -4.44
CA PRO A 83 -10.73 -7.50 -4.81
C PRO A 83 -10.52 -7.07 -6.25
N LYS A 84 -11.52 -6.43 -6.85
CA LYS A 84 -11.36 -5.64 -8.08
C LYS A 84 -10.82 -4.26 -7.73
N PHE A 85 -9.87 -3.77 -8.51
CA PHE A 85 -9.27 -2.46 -8.32
C PHE A 85 -9.74 -1.47 -9.38
N ASP A 86 -10.11 -0.28 -8.93
CA ASP A 86 -10.41 0.88 -9.77
C ASP A 86 -9.45 2.00 -9.42
N PHE A 87 -8.95 2.70 -10.44
CA PHE A 87 -7.96 3.75 -10.30
C PHE A 87 -8.54 5.08 -10.78
N LEU A 88 -8.15 6.15 -10.11
CA LEU A 88 -8.47 7.52 -10.46
C LEU A 88 -7.19 8.36 -10.40
N LEU A 89 -7.04 9.25 -11.38
CA LEU A 89 -5.97 10.24 -11.41
C LEU A 89 -6.59 11.62 -11.18
N SER A 90 -6.01 12.38 -10.26
CA SER A 90 -6.39 13.75 -9.93
C SER A 90 -5.14 14.63 -9.93
N GLU A 91 -5.29 15.93 -9.66
CA GLU A 91 -4.13 16.83 -9.50
C GLU A 91 -3.33 16.56 -8.21
N GLU A 92 -3.90 15.84 -7.26
CA GLU A 92 -3.28 15.52 -5.97
C GLU A 92 -2.49 14.20 -6.00
N GLY A 93 -2.65 13.40 -7.05
CA GLY A 93 -2.01 12.09 -7.14
C GLY A 93 -2.85 11.03 -7.85
N ILE A 94 -2.54 9.78 -7.52
CA ILE A 94 -3.33 8.60 -7.87
C ILE A 94 -4.11 8.13 -6.64
N SER A 95 -5.39 7.83 -6.82
CA SER A 95 -6.15 7.08 -5.82
C SER A 95 -6.64 5.79 -6.43
N TRP A 96 -6.74 4.75 -5.62
CA TRP A 96 -7.39 3.52 -6.04
C TRP A 96 -8.35 3.03 -4.96
N SER A 97 -9.46 2.48 -5.43
CA SER A 97 -10.44 1.80 -4.61
C SER A 97 -10.46 0.33 -4.94
N SER A 98 -10.64 -0.52 -3.93
CA SER A 98 -10.88 -1.93 -4.09
C SER A 98 -12.34 -2.27 -3.74
N GLN A 99 -12.92 -3.25 -4.42
CA GLN A 99 -14.26 -3.74 -4.13
C GLN A 99 -14.32 -5.26 -4.20
N GLN A 100 -15.32 -5.86 -3.54
CA GLN A 100 -15.59 -7.29 -3.59
C GLN A 100 -14.47 -8.17 -3.02
N GLY A 101 -13.50 -7.61 -2.28
CA GLY A 101 -12.47 -8.40 -1.60
C GLY A 101 -13.08 -9.25 -0.50
N ALA A 102 -12.54 -10.45 -0.29
CA ALA A 102 -12.97 -11.29 0.83
C ALA A 102 -11.84 -12.15 1.40
N VAL A 103 -11.89 -12.40 2.70
CA VAL A 103 -11.00 -13.34 3.40
C VAL A 103 -11.80 -14.31 4.25
N LYS A 104 -11.32 -15.56 4.31
CA LYS A 104 -11.69 -16.52 5.35
C LYS A 104 -10.53 -16.73 6.27
N ILE A 105 -10.74 -16.50 7.56
CA ILE A 105 -9.73 -16.66 8.60
C ILE A 105 -10.16 -17.82 9.50
N LYS A 106 -9.19 -18.64 9.90
CA LYS A 106 -9.37 -19.65 10.94
C LYS A 106 -8.45 -19.33 12.10
N GLY A 107 -8.88 -19.64 13.31
CA GLY A 107 -8.05 -19.53 14.49
C GLY A 107 -8.59 -20.32 15.67
N LYS A 108 -7.97 -20.11 16.82
CA LYS A 108 -8.38 -20.67 18.10
C LYS A 108 -8.82 -19.55 19.02
N TRP A 109 -9.61 -19.92 20.03
CA TRP A 109 -9.97 -19.00 21.10
C TRP A 109 -9.89 -19.72 22.44
N GLU A 110 -9.64 -18.94 23.48
CA GLU A 110 -9.75 -19.35 24.88
C GLU A 110 -10.40 -18.24 25.69
N ALA A 111 -11.22 -18.61 26.66
CA ALA A 111 -11.87 -17.66 27.54
C ALA A 111 -11.81 -18.15 28.98
N GLU A 112 -11.56 -17.23 29.90
CA GLU A 112 -11.65 -17.42 31.34
C GLU A 112 -12.61 -16.37 31.90
N TYR A 113 -13.57 -16.80 32.72
CA TYR A 113 -14.51 -15.90 33.39
C TYR A 113 -14.73 -16.34 34.84
N THR A 114 -14.62 -15.39 35.77
CA THR A 114 -14.68 -15.64 37.21
C THR A 114 -15.79 -14.78 37.83
N MET A 115 -16.72 -15.44 38.51
CA MET A 115 -17.72 -14.79 39.37
C MET A 115 -17.48 -15.15 40.84
N LEU A 116 -17.55 -16.44 41.17
CA LEU A 116 -17.15 -17.00 42.47
C LEU A 116 -16.09 -18.09 42.29
N VAL A 117 -16.22 -18.87 41.21
CA VAL A 117 -15.28 -19.92 40.78
C VAL A 117 -14.92 -19.64 39.31
N PRO A 118 -13.65 -19.84 38.89
CA PRO A 118 -13.24 -19.64 37.51
C PRO A 118 -13.82 -20.70 36.58
N VAL A 119 -14.39 -20.25 35.46
CA VAL A 119 -14.84 -21.10 34.35
C VAL A 119 -13.94 -20.84 33.16
N ARG A 120 -13.45 -21.91 32.53
CA ARG A 120 -12.60 -21.84 31.34
C ARG A 120 -13.24 -22.61 30.20
N ALA A 121 -13.11 -22.08 28.99
CA ALA A 121 -13.49 -22.75 27.76
C ALA A 121 -12.53 -22.38 26.65
N SER A 122 -12.39 -23.24 25.66
CA SER A 122 -11.54 -23.02 24.50
C SER A 122 -12.08 -23.75 23.29
N GLY A 123 -11.76 -23.27 22.10
CA GLY A 123 -12.20 -23.90 20.88
C GLY A 123 -11.61 -23.27 19.63
N TRP A 124 -12.36 -23.36 18.54
CA TRP A 124 -11.98 -22.83 17.23
C TRP A 124 -12.91 -21.70 16.80
N THR A 125 -12.42 -20.86 15.90
CA THR A 125 -13.22 -19.83 15.25
C THR A 125 -12.98 -19.82 13.74
N ASN A 126 -14.05 -19.64 12.98
CA ASN A 126 -14.01 -19.32 11.56
C ASN A 126 -14.58 -17.91 11.37
N VAL A 127 -13.87 -17.07 10.64
CA VAL A 127 -14.28 -15.69 10.35
C VAL A 127 -14.39 -15.53 8.84
N LEU A 128 -15.47 -14.89 8.39
CA LEU A 128 -15.68 -14.45 7.03
C LEU A 128 -15.79 -12.93 7.03
N ALA A 129 -14.85 -12.27 6.36
CA ALA A 129 -14.98 -10.85 6.01
C ALA A 129 -15.12 -10.76 4.49
N ALA A 130 -16.22 -10.16 4.03
CA ALA A 130 -16.55 -10.03 2.63
C ALA A 130 -16.97 -8.60 2.30
N ASP A 131 -16.89 -8.26 1.01
CA ASP A 131 -17.03 -6.90 0.52
C ASP A 131 -16.10 -5.93 1.25
N ILE A 132 -14.81 -6.30 1.31
CA ILE A 132 -13.74 -5.46 1.83
C ILE A 132 -13.43 -4.40 0.77
N ARG A 133 -13.65 -3.15 1.17
CA ARG A 133 -13.50 -1.96 0.33
C ARG A 133 -12.38 -1.09 0.87
N LEU A 134 -11.27 -1.07 0.16
CA LEU A 134 -10.11 -0.25 0.48
C LEU A 134 -10.16 1.01 -0.39
N ASN A 135 -9.84 2.17 0.16
CA ASN A 135 -9.56 3.37 -0.61
C ASN A 135 -8.22 3.93 -0.15
N VAL A 136 -7.29 4.09 -1.08
CA VAL A 136 -5.96 4.60 -0.79
C VAL A 136 -5.62 5.70 -1.78
N SER A 137 -5.02 6.77 -1.29
CA SER A 137 -4.38 7.79 -2.11
C SER A 137 -2.87 7.68 -2.01
N ALA A 138 -2.19 7.96 -3.12
CA ALA A 138 -0.75 8.06 -3.18
C ALA A 138 -0.34 9.10 -4.21
N LYS A 139 0.87 9.61 -4.07
CA LYS A 139 1.52 10.47 -5.04
C LYS A 139 2.96 10.01 -5.23
N LEU A 140 3.53 10.39 -6.37
CA LEU A 140 4.94 10.20 -6.61
C LEU A 140 5.64 11.53 -6.32
N VAL A 141 6.72 11.45 -5.56
CA VAL A 141 7.58 12.58 -5.22
C VAL A 141 8.97 12.32 -5.76
N ALA A 142 9.67 13.38 -6.13
CA ALA A 142 11.07 13.32 -6.47
C ALA A 142 11.88 13.39 -5.17
N LEU A 143 12.61 12.33 -4.86
CA LEU A 143 13.50 12.25 -3.71
C LEU A 143 14.81 11.58 -4.14
N ASP A 144 15.94 12.22 -3.84
CA ASP A 144 17.27 11.79 -4.27
C ASP A 144 17.38 11.53 -5.78
N SER A 145 16.84 12.46 -6.57
CA SER A 145 16.77 12.39 -8.03
C SER A 145 16.00 11.19 -8.58
N ARG A 146 15.12 10.58 -7.78
CA ARG A 146 14.35 9.38 -8.14
C ARG A 146 12.88 9.55 -7.80
N PRO A 147 11.97 8.96 -8.58
CA PRO A 147 10.56 8.91 -8.19
C PRO A 147 10.38 7.93 -7.03
N GLN A 148 9.66 8.36 -6.00
CA GLN A 148 9.28 7.52 -4.86
C GLN A 148 7.79 7.70 -4.56
N VAL A 149 7.13 6.62 -4.17
CA VAL A 149 5.73 6.64 -3.72
C VAL A 149 5.67 7.22 -2.32
N SER A 150 4.85 8.24 -2.18
CA SER A 150 4.36 8.78 -0.92
C SER A 150 2.89 8.40 -0.79
N LEU A 151 2.54 7.69 0.28
CA LEU A 151 1.14 7.39 0.59
C LEU A 151 0.45 8.60 1.23
N GLY A 152 -0.82 8.78 0.90
CA GLY A 152 -1.74 9.68 1.57
C GLY A 152 -2.64 8.89 2.52
N ASP A 153 -3.94 9.14 2.40
CA ASP A 153 -4.95 8.51 3.25
C ASP A 153 -5.20 7.06 2.85
N CYS A 154 -5.55 6.26 3.85
CA CYS A 154 -6.04 4.90 3.68
C CYS A 154 -7.29 4.71 4.52
N ALA A 155 -8.37 4.30 3.87
CA ALA A 155 -9.65 4.00 4.51
C ALA A 155 -10.09 2.59 4.11
N VAL A 156 -10.62 1.84 5.08
CA VAL A 156 -11.14 0.49 4.85
C VAL A 156 -12.58 0.44 5.32
N ASP A 157 -13.41 -0.26 4.57
CA ASP A 157 -14.71 -0.68 5.04
C ASP A 157 -14.92 -2.17 4.78
N VAL A 158 -15.68 -2.81 5.66
CA VAL A 158 -16.00 -4.25 5.59
C VAL A 158 -17.51 -4.37 5.60
N GLY A 159 -18.07 -4.59 4.41
CA GLY A 159 -19.52 -4.62 4.19
C GLY A 159 -20.20 -5.80 4.87
N HIS A 160 -19.57 -6.97 4.89
CA HIS A 160 -20.08 -8.15 5.58
C HIS A 160 -19.01 -8.79 6.46
N PHE A 161 -19.39 -9.09 7.71
CA PHE A 161 -18.54 -9.75 8.69
C PHE A 161 -19.35 -10.78 9.44
N ASP A 162 -18.89 -12.03 9.42
CA ASP A 162 -19.46 -13.13 10.18
C ASP A 162 -18.37 -13.88 10.94
N ILE A 163 -18.73 -14.36 12.13
CA ILE A 163 -17.85 -15.13 13.00
C ILE A 163 -18.61 -16.33 13.54
N GLU A 164 -18.05 -17.51 13.27
CA GLU A 164 -18.47 -18.78 13.83
C GLU A 164 -17.50 -19.15 14.96
N ILE A 165 -18.05 -19.61 16.09
CA ILE A 165 -17.29 -20.01 17.27
C ILE A 165 -17.79 -21.41 17.65
N GLY A 166 -16.88 -22.36 17.76
CA GLY A 166 -17.19 -23.74 18.11
C GLY A 166 -16.11 -24.41 18.96
N GLY A 167 -16.35 -25.66 19.33
CA GLY A 167 -15.45 -26.51 20.14
C GLY A 167 -15.58 -26.30 21.65
N GLY A 168 -15.90 -27.37 22.40
CA GLY A 168 -15.92 -27.38 23.88
C GLY A 168 -16.72 -26.23 24.54
N VAL A 169 -17.67 -25.64 23.81
CA VAL A 169 -18.29 -24.36 24.17
C VAL A 169 -19.32 -24.53 25.28
N LEU A 170 -19.31 -23.60 26.22
CA LEU A 170 -20.46 -23.30 27.06
C LEU A 170 -21.26 -22.18 26.35
N PRO A 171 -22.47 -22.45 25.82
CA PRO A 171 -23.18 -21.47 24.98
C PRO A 171 -23.38 -20.10 25.64
N TRP A 172 -23.66 -20.08 26.94
CA TRP A 172 -23.82 -18.83 27.70
C TRP A 172 -22.53 -18.01 27.75
N LEU A 173 -21.36 -18.66 27.87
CA LEU A 173 -20.07 -18.00 27.94
C LEU A 173 -19.67 -17.42 26.58
N VAL A 174 -19.94 -18.15 25.49
CA VAL A 174 -19.72 -17.63 24.13
C VAL A 174 -20.59 -16.41 23.88
N ASN A 175 -21.88 -16.45 24.25
CA ASN A 175 -22.77 -15.29 24.13
C ASN A 175 -22.27 -14.07 24.91
N LEU A 176 -21.50 -14.28 25.98
CA LEU A 176 -20.92 -13.22 26.79
C LEU A 176 -19.89 -12.38 26.03
N PHE A 177 -18.96 -13.05 25.31
CA PHE A 177 -17.81 -12.39 24.70
C PHE A 177 -17.89 -12.25 23.18
N ARG A 178 -18.84 -12.93 22.52
CA ARG A 178 -18.93 -13.00 21.05
C ARG A 178 -18.92 -11.63 20.39
N ALA A 179 -19.66 -10.66 20.94
CA ALA A 179 -19.73 -9.32 20.38
C ALA A 179 -18.39 -8.58 20.46
N ASP A 180 -17.68 -8.69 21.57
CA ASP A 180 -16.43 -7.98 21.81
C ASP A 180 -15.29 -8.56 20.97
N ILE A 181 -15.16 -9.89 20.94
CA ILE A 181 -14.14 -10.54 20.10
C ILE A 181 -14.43 -10.34 18.60
N SER A 182 -15.71 -10.35 18.20
CA SER A 182 -16.14 -10.04 16.83
C SER A 182 -15.69 -8.64 16.41
N ARG A 183 -15.93 -7.65 17.28
CA ARG A 183 -15.53 -6.25 17.02
C ARG A 183 -14.00 -6.12 16.97
N ALA A 184 -13.28 -6.78 17.87
CA ALA A 184 -11.83 -6.73 17.91
C ALA A 184 -11.17 -7.37 16.67
N ILE A 185 -11.67 -8.53 16.23
CA ILE A 185 -11.22 -9.18 14.99
C ILE A 185 -11.55 -8.29 13.77
N LYS A 186 -12.78 -7.74 13.69
CA LYS A 186 -13.15 -6.83 12.60
C LYS A 186 -12.22 -5.61 12.54
N LYS A 187 -11.89 -5.02 13.69
CA LYS A 187 -10.93 -3.92 13.80
C LYS A 187 -9.53 -4.33 13.34
N THR A 188 -9.06 -5.51 13.75
CA THR A 188 -7.74 -6.02 13.33
C THR A 188 -7.66 -6.19 11.82
N ILE A 189 -8.71 -6.71 11.17
CA ILE A 189 -8.77 -6.82 9.70
C ILE A 189 -8.71 -5.44 9.04
N HIS A 190 -9.41 -4.45 9.61
CA HIS A 190 -9.39 -3.08 9.12
C HIS A 190 -7.97 -2.48 9.19
N GLU A 191 -7.30 -2.58 10.33
CA GLU A 191 -5.94 -2.07 10.53
C GLU A 191 -4.94 -2.77 9.59
N GLN A 192 -5.00 -4.10 9.54
CA GLN A 192 -4.08 -4.90 8.75
C GLN A 192 -4.22 -4.65 7.23
N ALA A 193 -5.42 -4.32 6.75
CA ALA A 193 -5.62 -4.01 5.34
C ALA A 193 -4.85 -2.75 4.90
N CYS A 194 -4.89 -1.68 5.70
CA CYS A 194 -4.10 -0.47 5.42
C CYS A 194 -2.60 -0.71 5.58
N ASP A 195 -2.18 -1.44 6.61
CA ASP A 195 -0.76 -1.70 6.84
C ASP A 195 -0.16 -2.59 5.75
N THR A 196 -0.92 -3.55 5.23
CA THR A 196 -0.53 -4.37 4.08
C THR A 196 -0.37 -3.51 2.83
N ALA A 197 -1.35 -2.65 2.53
CA ALA A 197 -1.27 -1.73 1.40
C ALA A 197 -0.05 -0.81 1.52
N ARG A 198 0.21 -0.30 2.73
CA ARG A 198 1.39 0.51 3.03
C ARG A 198 2.68 -0.25 2.78
N SER A 199 2.82 -1.46 3.32
CA SER A 199 4.04 -2.26 3.19
C SER A 199 4.34 -2.59 1.72
N ILE A 200 3.34 -3.01 0.94
CA ILE A 200 3.54 -3.35 -0.48
C ILE A 200 4.03 -2.14 -1.28
N LEU A 201 3.49 -0.95 -1.00
CA LEU A 201 3.80 0.24 -1.79
C LEU A 201 5.07 0.96 -1.34
N LEU A 202 5.26 1.10 -0.03
CA LEU A 202 6.40 1.83 0.51
C LEU A 202 7.68 1.01 0.56
N ASN A 203 7.58 -0.30 0.79
CA ASN A 203 8.76 -1.16 0.82
C ASN A 203 9.00 -1.72 -0.58
N ASN A 204 8.14 -2.62 -1.05
CA ASN A 204 8.43 -3.40 -2.26
C ASN A 204 8.51 -2.51 -3.53
N PHE A 205 7.60 -1.55 -3.69
CA PHE A 205 7.57 -0.73 -4.89
C PHE A 205 8.62 0.39 -4.87
N ASN A 206 8.87 1.05 -3.73
CA ASN A 206 9.96 2.02 -3.66
C ASN A 206 11.33 1.36 -3.79
N ASP A 207 11.54 0.18 -3.21
CA ASP A 207 12.78 -0.59 -3.40
C ASP A 207 13.00 -0.89 -4.90
N PHE A 208 11.93 -1.26 -5.61
CA PHE A 208 11.99 -1.42 -7.06
C PHE A 208 12.36 -0.11 -7.78
N LEU A 209 11.71 1.01 -7.46
CA LEU A 209 12.02 2.31 -8.08
C LEU A 209 13.46 2.77 -7.79
N LEU A 210 13.97 2.50 -6.60
CA LEU A 210 15.35 2.79 -6.20
C LEU A 210 16.35 1.91 -6.94
N SER A 211 15.99 0.65 -7.23
CA SER A 211 16.85 -0.29 -7.97
C SER A 211 17.07 0.10 -9.44
N LEU A 212 16.22 0.96 -10.01
CA LEU A 212 16.39 1.40 -11.39
C LEU A 212 17.72 2.20 -11.51
N PRO A 213 18.65 1.88 -12.44
CA PRO A 213 19.95 2.56 -12.57
C PRO A 213 19.95 3.99 -13.18
N LEU A 214 20.12 5.11 -12.45
CA LEU A 214 20.02 6.52 -12.96
C LEU A 214 20.58 6.82 -14.37
N HIS A 215 21.60 6.08 -14.80
CA HIS A 215 22.17 6.13 -16.13
C HIS A 215 21.85 4.84 -16.90
N LEU A 216 20.94 4.90 -17.87
CA LEU A 216 20.60 3.76 -18.72
C LEU A 216 21.55 3.72 -19.94
N PRO A 217 22.46 2.73 -20.05
CA PRO A 217 23.38 2.66 -21.18
C PRO A 217 22.64 2.36 -22.48
N ILE A 218 22.97 3.09 -23.55
CA ILE A 218 22.37 2.92 -24.89
C ILE A 218 23.39 2.61 -26.00
N GLY A 219 24.68 2.49 -25.64
CA GLY A 219 25.75 2.16 -26.57
C GLY A 219 27.13 2.35 -25.94
N GLN A 220 28.20 2.17 -26.74
CA GLN A 220 29.56 2.43 -26.30
C GLN A 220 29.71 3.90 -25.93
N ASN A 221 29.95 4.16 -24.63
CA ASN A 221 30.17 5.47 -24.02
C ASN A 221 28.98 6.44 -24.03
N PHE A 222 27.75 5.93 -24.16
CA PHE A 222 26.54 6.74 -24.09
C PHE A 222 25.52 6.17 -23.11
N TYR A 223 24.93 7.05 -22.31
CA TYR A 223 23.82 6.72 -21.43
C TYR A 223 22.70 7.77 -21.53
N ILE A 224 21.50 7.35 -21.12
CA ILE A 224 20.38 8.24 -20.84
C ILE A 224 20.38 8.50 -19.35
N ASP A 225 20.62 9.74 -18.95
CA ASP A 225 20.32 10.19 -17.59
C ASP A 225 18.80 10.23 -17.42
N TYR A 226 18.29 9.64 -16.35
CA TYR A 226 16.88 9.75 -16.01
C TYR A 226 16.58 10.26 -14.61
N ALA A 227 17.53 10.97 -14.01
CA ALA A 227 17.31 11.73 -12.78
C ALA A 227 16.02 12.57 -12.86
N VAL A 228 15.19 12.46 -11.81
CA VAL A 228 13.94 13.21 -11.65
C VAL A 228 14.21 14.37 -10.71
N GLU A 229 14.26 15.60 -11.23
CA GLU A 229 14.56 16.80 -10.43
C GLU A 229 13.35 17.39 -9.71
N GLN A 230 12.16 17.18 -10.26
CA GLN A 230 10.93 17.81 -9.78
C GLN A 230 9.84 16.77 -9.58
N ASN A 231 8.97 17.02 -8.60
CA ASN A 231 7.80 16.18 -8.38
C ASN A 231 7.02 16.04 -9.70
N PRO A 232 6.63 14.80 -10.07
CA PRO A 232 5.78 14.57 -11.22
C PRO A 232 4.52 15.44 -11.17
N ASN A 233 4.12 15.96 -12.32
CA ASN A 233 2.89 16.72 -12.43
C ASN A 233 1.72 15.76 -12.64
N PHE A 234 0.75 15.85 -11.75
CA PHE A 234 -0.49 15.07 -11.79
C PHE A 234 -1.60 15.91 -12.42
N THR A 235 -2.18 15.43 -13.51
CA THR A 235 -3.39 16.00 -14.15
C THR A 235 -4.31 14.83 -14.52
N ARG A 236 -5.07 14.88 -15.64
CA ARG A 236 -5.76 13.68 -16.19
C ARG A 236 -4.80 12.56 -16.62
N TYR A 237 -3.50 12.81 -16.56
CA TYR A 237 -2.41 11.91 -16.88
C TYR A 237 -1.27 12.18 -15.90
N PHE A 238 -0.47 11.16 -15.64
CA PHE A 238 0.75 11.26 -14.87
C PHE A 238 1.91 11.64 -15.80
N GLY A 239 2.57 12.77 -15.55
CA GLY A 239 3.74 13.21 -16.30
C GLY A 239 4.99 13.27 -15.42
N VAL A 240 5.98 12.44 -15.71
CA VAL A 240 7.34 12.58 -15.15
C VAL A 240 8.18 13.32 -16.16
N SER A 241 8.72 14.46 -15.74
CA SER A 241 9.74 15.16 -16.48
C SER A 241 11.09 14.59 -16.09
N VAL A 242 11.79 14.05 -17.07
CA VAL A 242 13.10 13.42 -16.96
C VAL A 242 14.10 14.30 -17.71
N TYR A 243 15.28 14.55 -17.16
CA TYR A 243 16.32 15.28 -17.89
C TYR A 243 16.85 14.41 -19.05
N ARG A 244 17.37 15.03 -20.10
CA ARG A 244 18.06 14.29 -21.17
C ARG A 244 19.30 15.06 -21.55
N GLU A 245 20.43 14.64 -21.02
CA GLU A 245 21.70 14.75 -21.73
C GLU A 245 22.10 13.34 -22.15
N VAL A 246 22.43 13.19 -23.43
CA VAL A 246 23.21 12.04 -23.89
C VAL A 246 24.64 12.39 -23.51
N VAL A 247 25.04 11.97 -22.31
CA VAL A 247 26.37 12.27 -21.80
C VAL A 247 27.33 11.24 -22.37
N LYS A 248 28.40 11.74 -22.99
CA LYS A 248 29.52 10.93 -23.43
C LYS A 248 30.46 10.75 -22.25
N ILE A 249 30.84 9.50 -21.96
CA ILE A 249 31.91 9.20 -20.99
C ILE A 249 33.24 9.77 -21.48
#